data_AF-A0A7Y7C8H7-F1
#
_entry.id   AF-A0A7Y7C8H7-F1
#
_cell.length_a   1.000
_cell.length_b   1.000
_cell.length_c   1.000
_cell.angle_alpha   90.00
_cell.angle_beta   90.00
_cell.angle_gamma   90.00
#
_symmetry.space_group_name_H-M   'P 1'
#
loop_
_entity.id
_entity.type
_entity.pdbx_description
1 polymer ?
#
loop_
_entity_poly.entity_id
_entity_poly.type
_entity_poly.pdbx_seq_one_letter_code
_entity_poly.pdbx_strand_id
1 'polypeptide(L)'
;MSNKHKLLAKSRRVVKSVEIDGVKVDIIKPTMGDRLRLIEQARAAGEMTEKNEPTGDRAGARMLARIAVCVIHDAETGRPMFSVSDVDELLDESWLEDFATDLTDVFNVSEEKMRGK
;
A
#
# COMPACT_ATOMS: atom_id res chain seq x y z
N MET A 1 -19.36 1.40 29.64
CA MET A 1 -18.87 1.54 28.25
C MET A 1 -18.95 0.18 27.54
N SER A 2 -19.93 0.00 26.65
CA SER A 2 -20.22 -1.29 25.97
C SER A 2 -19.16 -1.64 24.92
N ASN A 3 -18.81 -2.93 24.81
CA ASN A 3 -17.84 -3.48 23.83
C ASN A 3 -18.18 -3.13 22.36
N LYS A 4 -19.44 -2.77 22.05
CA LYS A 4 -19.85 -2.28 20.72
C LYS A 4 -19.12 -1.00 20.29
N HIS A 5 -18.80 -0.08 21.21
CA HIS A 5 -18.08 1.15 20.86
C HIS A 5 -16.58 0.91 20.59
N LYS A 6 -15.98 -0.12 21.20
CA LYS A 6 -14.58 -0.51 20.93
C LYS A 6 -14.39 -1.16 19.55
N LEU A 7 -15.45 -1.75 18.99
CA LEU A 7 -15.43 -2.39 17.68
C LEU A 7 -15.53 -1.39 16.51
N LEU A 8 -16.21 -0.25 16.73
CA LEU A 8 -16.39 0.79 15.70
C LEU A 8 -15.19 1.74 15.58
N ALA A 9 -14.36 1.85 16.62
CA ALA A 9 -13.20 2.74 16.67
C ALA A 9 -11.87 1.95 16.60
N LYS A 10 -11.84 0.79 15.93
CA LYS A 10 -10.59 0.04 15.79
C LYS A 10 -9.75 0.72 14.71
N SER A 11 -8.91 1.67 15.15
CA SER A 11 -7.84 2.22 14.32
C SER A 11 -7.07 1.05 13.69
N ARG A 12 -6.75 1.17 12.40
CA ARG A 12 -5.97 0.14 11.72
C ARG A 12 -4.64 -0.03 12.45
N ARG A 13 -4.18 -1.27 12.59
CA ARG A 13 -2.97 -1.57 13.37
C ARG A 13 -1.75 -0.98 12.67
N VAL A 14 -1.04 -0.06 13.33
CA VAL A 14 0.29 0.40 12.88
C VAL A 14 1.27 -0.77 12.95
N VAL A 15 2.00 -0.98 11.86
CA VAL A 15 3.03 -2.02 11.74
C VAL A 15 4.40 -1.42 11.93
N LYS A 16 4.64 -0.24 11.36
CA LYS A 16 5.90 0.51 11.47
C LYS A 16 5.61 1.99 11.37
N SER A 17 6.35 2.81 12.11
CA SER A 17 6.37 4.27 11.94
C SER A 17 7.73 4.65 11.37
N VAL A 18 7.72 5.46 10.32
CA VAL A 18 8.92 5.88 9.58
C VAL A 18 8.86 7.36 9.26
N GLU A 19 9.95 7.92 8.78
CA GLU A 19 10.03 9.29 8.28
C GLU A 19 10.33 9.25 6.79
N ILE A 20 9.51 9.92 6.00
CA ILE A 20 9.66 10.06 4.54
C ILE A 20 9.73 11.55 4.25
N ASP A 21 10.86 12.01 3.70
CA ASP A 21 11.12 13.43 3.37
C ASP A 21 10.80 14.41 4.51
N GLY A 22 11.15 14.03 5.74
CA GLY A 22 10.90 14.85 6.95
C GLY A 22 9.48 14.74 7.51
N VAL A 23 8.60 13.95 6.91
CA VAL A 23 7.22 13.73 7.36
C VAL A 23 7.10 12.38 8.05
N LYS A 24 6.54 12.37 9.27
CA LYS A 24 6.28 11.15 10.03
C LYS A 24 5.05 10.43 9.50
N VAL A 25 5.23 9.18 9.12
CA VAL A 25 4.16 8.36 8.58
C VAL A 25 4.11 6.99 9.25
N ASP A 26 2.92 6.41 9.29
CA ASP A 26 2.66 5.06 9.74
C ASP A 26 2.37 4.16 8.55
N ILE A 27 3.10 3.05 8.46
CA ILE A 27 2.76 1.89 7.64
C ILE A 27 1.80 1.03 8.45
N ILE A 28 0.56 0.93 7.98
CA ILE A 28 -0.51 0.22 8.69
C ILE A 28 -0.83 -1.13 8.04
N LYS A 29 -1.41 -2.04 8.83
CA LYS A 29 -1.90 -3.32 8.30
C LYS A 29 -3.17 -3.10 7.46
N PRO A 30 -3.16 -3.43 6.15
CA PRO A 30 -4.35 -3.31 5.32
C PRO A 30 -5.38 -4.37 5.68
N THR A 31 -6.67 -4.04 5.53
CA THR A 31 -7.76 -4.99 5.68
C THR A 31 -7.88 -5.88 4.44
N MET A 32 -8.67 -6.96 4.53
CA MET A 32 -9.00 -7.76 3.33
C MET A 32 -9.74 -6.95 2.26
N GLY A 33 -10.61 -6.02 2.67
CA GLY A 33 -11.31 -5.14 1.74
C GLY A 33 -10.37 -4.21 0.98
N ASP A 34 -9.33 -3.68 1.65
CA ASP A 34 -8.34 -2.82 1.00
C ASP A 34 -7.53 -3.60 -0.04
N ARG A 35 -7.14 -4.83 0.30
CA ARG A 35 -6.40 -5.73 -0.60
C ARG A 35 -7.19 -6.05 -1.87
N LEU A 36 -8.48 -6.37 -1.72
CA LEU A 36 -9.36 -6.66 -2.85
C LEU A 36 -9.52 -5.44 -3.76
N ARG A 37 -9.77 -4.25 -3.19
CA ARG A 37 -9.90 -3.00 -3.97
C ARG A 37 -8.62 -2.69 -4.75
N LEU A 38 -7.46 -2.87 -4.13
CA LEU A 38 -6.17 -2.64 -4.79
C LEU A 38 -6.01 -3.56 -6.01
N ILE A 39 -6.30 -4.87 -5.84
CA ILE A 39 -6.24 -5.85 -6.94
C ILE A 39 -7.23 -5.49 -8.05
N GLU A 40 -8.46 -5.11 -7.70
CA GLU A 40 -9.49 -4.70 -8.66
C GLU A 40 -9.03 -3.47 -9.46
N GLN A 41 -8.45 -2.48 -8.80
CA GLN A 41 -7.90 -1.28 -9.44
C GLN A 41 -6.72 -1.60 -10.36
N ALA A 42 -5.79 -2.45 -9.92
CA ALA A 42 -4.66 -2.86 -10.74
C ALA A 42 -5.10 -3.66 -11.98
N ARG A 43 -6.08 -4.56 -11.84
CA ARG A 43 -6.69 -5.25 -12.99
C ARG A 43 -7.37 -4.28 -13.95
N ALA A 44 -8.17 -3.33 -13.44
CA ALA A 44 -8.85 -2.33 -14.27
C ALA A 44 -7.86 -1.44 -15.03
N ALA A 45 -6.66 -1.23 -14.49
CA ALA A 45 -5.58 -0.50 -15.12
C ALA A 45 -4.74 -1.34 -16.11
N GLY A 46 -5.03 -2.64 -16.29
CA GLY A 46 -4.27 -3.52 -17.18
C GLY A 46 -2.88 -3.89 -16.64
N GLU A 47 -2.65 -3.74 -15.34
CA GLU A 47 -1.36 -3.99 -14.69
C GLU A 47 -1.18 -5.44 -14.26
N MET A 48 -2.23 -6.26 -14.36
CA MET A 48 -2.21 -7.67 -13.97
C MET A 48 -2.60 -8.56 -15.13
N THR A 49 -1.91 -9.69 -15.25
CA THR A 49 -2.29 -10.80 -16.13
C THR A 49 -3.51 -11.54 -15.57
N GLU A 50 -4.08 -12.44 -16.37
CA GLU A 50 -5.17 -13.34 -15.94
C GLU A 50 -4.78 -14.22 -14.74
N LYS A 51 -3.47 -14.45 -14.53
CA LYS A 51 -2.91 -15.22 -13.40
C LYS A 51 -2.66 -14.39 -12.14
N ASN A 52 -3.03 -13.11 -12.15
CA ASN A 52 -2.74 -12.15 -11.08
C ASN A 52 -1.26 -11.81 -10.90
N GLU A 53 -0.49 -11.84 -11.99
CA GLU A 53 0.91 -11.45 -12.00
C GLU A 53 1.03 -10.07 -12.66
N PRO A 54 1.98 -9.21 -12.25
CA PRO A 54 2.24 -7.95 -12.94
C PRO A 54 2.56 -8.17 -14.42
N THR A 55 2.07 -7.29 -15.31
CA THR A 55 2.28 -7.41 -16.77
C THR A 55 3.70 -7.03 -17.23
N GLY A 56 4.56 -6.58 -16.31
CA GLY A 56 5.97 -6.27 -16.53
C GLY A 56 6.53 -5.38 -15.41
N ASP A 57 7.81 -4.99 -15.52
CA ASP A 57 8.51 -4.24 -14.47
C ASP A 57 7.76 -2.95 -14.06
N ARG A 58 7.24 -2.19 -15.04
CA ARG A 58 6.46 -0.97 -14.77
C ARG A 58 5.16 -1.27 -14.02
N ALA A 59 4.49 -2.37 -14.33
CA ALA A 59 3.30 -2.79 -13.61
C ALA A 59 3.64 -3.26 -12.19
N GLY A 60 4.80 -3.86 -11.99
CA GLY A 60 5.34 -4.19 -10.67
C GLY A 60 5.60 -2.97 -9.80
N ALA A 61 6.25 -1.95 -10.37
CA ALA A 61 6.48 -0.67 -9.69
C ALA A 61 5.15 0.03 -9.33
N ARG A 62 4.18 0.05 -10.25
CA ARG A 62 2.82 0.57 -9.98
C ARG A 62 2.10 -0.21 -8.89
N MET A 63 2.27 -1.53 -8.84
CA MET A 63 1.71 -2.33 -7.76
C MET A 63 2.31 -1.91 -6.40
N LEU A 64 3.61 -1.64 -6.34
CA LEU A 64 4.25 -1.14 -5.13
C LEU A 64 3.72 0.24 -4.72
N ALA A 65 3.58 1.17 -5.67
CA ALA A 65 2.98 2.48 -5.43
C ALA A 65 1.53 2.37 -4.94
N ARG A 66 0.72 1.46 -5.51
CA ARG A 66 -0.64 1.19 -5.03
C ARG A 66 -0.66 0.66 -3.59
N ILE A 67 0.32 -0.17 -3.21
CA ILE A 67 0.44 -0.63 -1.84
C ILE A 67 0.75 0.56 -0.93
N ALA A 68 1.68 1.43 -1.30
CA ALA A 68 2.00 2.64 -0.55
C ALA A 68 0.76 3.52 -0.30
N VAL A 69 -0.03 3.80 -1.36
CA VAL A 69 -1.32 4.51 -1.26
C VAL A 69 -2.28 3.83 -0.27
N CYS A 70 -2.28 2.51 -0.24
CA CYS A 70 -3.17 1.73 0.64
C CYS A 70 -2.76 1.77 2.12
N VAL A 71 -1.45 1.85 2.41
CA VAL A 71 -0.92 1.54 3.76
C VAL A 71 -0.16 2.67 4.43
N ILE A 72 0.20 3.74 3.73
CA ILE A 72 0.91 4.89 4.33
C ILE A 72 -0.10 5.93 4.81
N HIS A 73 -0.10 6.19 6.11
CA HIS A 73 -0.96 7.17 6.75
C HIS A 73 -0.11 8.19 7.50
N ASP A 74 -0.56 9.43 7.56
CA ASP A 74 0.05 10.46 8.38
C ASP A 74 0.03 10.03 9.85
N ALA A 75 1.17 10.05 10.53
CA ALA A 75 1.28 9.50 11.88
C ALA A 75 0.55 10.36 12.94
N GLU A 76 0.32 11.65 12.66
CA GLU A 76 -0.34 12.56 13.60
C GLU A 76 -1.86 12.51 13.48
N THR A 77 -2.37 12.48 12.24
CA THR A 77 -3.79 12.57 11.92
C THR A 77 -4.42 11.21 11.64
N GLY A 78 -3.62 10.19 11.36
CA GLY A 78 -4.07 8.84 10.98
C GLY A 78 -4.81 8.78 9.64
N ARG A 79 -4.67 9.82 8.81
CA ARG A 79 -5.31 9.91 7.49
C ARG A 79 -4.40 9.33 6.40
N PRO A 80 -4.93 8.78 5.30
CA PRO A 80 -4.11 8.37 4.17
C PRO A 80 -3.26 9.55 3.66
N MET A 81 -1.96 9.29 3.41
CA MET A 81 -1.05 10.30 2.85
C MET A 81 -1.30 10.53 1.36
N PHE A 82 -1.70 9.47 0.66
CA PHE A 82 -1.84 9.46 -0.79
C PHE A 82 -3.20 8.92 -1.20
N SER A 83 -3.52 9.14 -2.46
CA SER A 83 -4.74 8.71 -3.12
C SER A 83 -4.41 7.94 -4.39
N VAL A 84 -5.43 7.36 -5.02
CA VAL A 84 -5.25 6.52 -6.21
C VAL A 84 -4.76 7.32 -7.42
N SER A 85 -5.00 8.64 -7.47
CA SER A 85 -4.46 9.50 -8.53
C SER A 85 -2.95 9.68 -8.45
N ASP A 86 -2.34 9.42 -7.29
CA ASP A 86 -0.96 9.75 -7.02
C ASP A 86 -0.02 8.57 -7.37
N VAL A 87 -0.59 7.44 -7.83
CA VAL A 87 0.16 6.22 -8.16
C VAL A 87 1.27 6.48 -9.18
N ASP A 88 1.01 7.30 -10.20
CA ASP A 88 2.01 7.58 -11.23
C ASP A 88 3.09 8.55 -10.74
N GLU A 89 2.75 9.52 -9.89
CA GLU A 89 3.71 10.45 -9.28
C GLU A 89 4.65 9.72 -8.32
N LEU A 90 4.12 8.77 -7.53
CA LEU A 90 4.91 7.93 -6.64
C LEU A 90 5.97 7.07 -7.34
N LEU A 91 5.87 6.87 -8.67
CA LEU A 91 6.90 6.13 -9.41
C LEU A 91 8.19 6.94 -9.57
N ASP A 92 8.11 8.26 -9.48
CA ASP A 92 9.25 9.15 -9.60
C ASP A 92 9.94 9.40 -8.24
N GLU A 93 9.34 8.91 -7.16
CA GLU A 93 9.82 9.05 -5.78
C GLU A 93 10.86 7.98 -5.42
N SER A 94 12.09 8.41 -5.12
CA SER A 94 13.20 7.49 -4.83
C SER A 94 12.97 6.66 -3.56
N TRP A 95 12.26 7.22 -2.57
CA TRP A 95 12.01 6.52 -1.31
C TRP A 95 11.10 5.30 -1.49
N LEU A 96 10.31 5.23 -2.56
CA LEU A 96 9.39 4.11 -2.75
C LEU A 96 10.13 2.76 -2.83
N GLU A 97 11.31 2.76 -3.46
CA GLU A 97 12.18 1.57 -3.52
C GLU A 97 12.83 1.26 -2.17
N ASP A 98 13.22 2.28 -1.40
CA ASP A 98 13.82 2.12 -0.07
C ASP A 98 12.86 1.41 0.91
N PHE A 99 11.55 1.61 0.75
CA PHE A 99 10.51 0.97 1.55
C PHE A 99 9.86 -0.25 0.88
N ALA A 100 10.41 -0.73 -0.25
CA ALA A 100 9.80 -1.82 -1.01
C ALA A 100 9.49 -3.06 -0.14
N THR A 101 10.47 -3.52 0.65
CA THR A 101 10.33 -4.67 1.53
C THR A 101 9.25 -4.47 2.59
N ASP A 102 9.24 -3.32 3.28
CA ASP A 102 8.24 -3.01 4.31
C ASP A 102 6.82 -3.01 3.73
N LEU A 103 6.65 -2.45 2.52
CA LEU A 103 5.38 -2.39 1.81
C LEU A 103 4.92 -3.77 1.35
N THR A 104 5.81 -4.58 0.75
CA THR A 104 5.46 -5.93 0.30
C THR A 104 5.16 -6.86 1.47
N ASP A 105 5.90 -6.76 2.58
CA ASP A 105 5.69 -7.55 3.79
C ASP A 105 4.34 -7.23 4.44
N VAL A 106 3.99 -5.95 4.58
CA VAL A 106 2.71 -5.57 5.16
C VAL A 106 1.54 -6.02 4.28
N PHE A 107 1.75 -6.04 2.97
CA PHE A 107 0.79 -6.53 2.00
C PHE A 107 0.88 -8.05 1.77
N ASN A 108 1.76 -8.78 2.44
CA ASN A 108 1.90 -10.23 2.36
C ASN A 108 1.99 -10.75 0.90
N VAL A 109 2.72 -10.03 0.06
CA VAL A 109 3.08 -10.44 -1.30
C VAL A 109 4.61 -10.47 -1.34
N SER A 110 5.22 -11.50 -1.91
CA SER A 110 6.67 -11.53 -2.04
C SER A 110 7.15 -10.53 -3.11
N GLU A 111 8.29 -9.87 -2.89
CA GLU A 111 8.89 -8.95 -3.86
C GLU A 111 9.09 -9.59 -5.25
N GLU A 112 9.46 -10.88 -5.29
CA GLU A 112 9.60 -11.64 -6.53
C GLU A 112 8.30 -11.67 -7.35
N LYS A 113 7.17 -11.92 -6.68
CA LYS A 113 5.84 -11.91 -7.32
C LYS A 113 5.44 -10.51 -7.80
N MET A 114 5.87 -9.47 -7.09
CA MET A 114 5.62 -8.08 -7.47
C MET A 114 6.46 -7.64 -8.67
N ARG A 115 7.59 -8.28 -8.94
CA ARG A 115 8.43 -8.00 -10.11
C ARG A 115 8.07 -8.83 -11.35
N GLY A 116 7.11 -9.75 -11.24
CA GLY A 116 6.71 -10.63 -12.33
C GLY A 116 7.83 -11.58 -12.78
N LYS A 117 8.70 -11.99 -11.86
CA LYS A 117 9.84 -12.90 -12.11
C LYS A 117 9.60 -14.26 -11.47
#